data_AF-A0A7S3GT38-F1
#
_entry.id   AF-A0A7S3GT38-F1
#
_cell.length_a   1.000
_cell.length_b   1.000
_cell.length_c   1.000
_cell.angle_alpha   90.00
_cell.angle_beta   90.00
_cell.angle_gamma   90.00
#
_symmetry.space_group_name_H-M   'P 1'
#
loop_
_entity.id
_entity.type
_entity.pdbx_description
1 polymer ?
#
loop_
_entity_poly.entity_id
_entity_poly.type
_entity_poly.pdbx_seq_one_letter_code
_entity_poly.pdbx_strand_id
1 'polypeptide(L)'
;AIKVSTLYLVDLAGSESAKMTNSKGERAREAKYINQSLLTLSTIIQRLSEDRSSSVGGKRTQHLPYRDSKLTRILEQALDGNAQIGIICTVSPTFKCMEETSNTLKFASRAKMIKMQAKV
;
A
#
# COMPACT_ATOMS: atom_id res chain seq x y z
N ALA A 1 -9.69 -31.22 12.72
CA ALA A 1 -8.77 -30.07 12.91
C ALA A 1 -9.59 -28.77 12.88
N ILE A 2 -9.29 -27.82 13.76
CA ILE A 2 -9.95 -26.52 13.80
C ILE A 2 -9.31 -25.62 12.73
N LYS A 3 -10.12 -24.95 11.90
CA LYS A 3 -9.66 -23.99 10.89
C LYS A 3 -9.92 -22.57 11.40
N VAL A 4 -8.93 -21.70 11.29
CA VAL A 4 -9.03 -20.28 11.68
C VAL A 4 -8.45 -19.43 10.55
N SER A 5 -9.13 -18.32 10.22
CA SER A 5 -8.69 -17.36 9.21
C SER A 5 -8.93 -15.93 9.69
N THR A 6 -8.09 -15.01 9.25
CA THR A 6 -8.25 -13.57 9.53
C THR A 6 -8.61 -12.84 8.25
N LEU A 7 -9.67 -12.03 8.30
CA LEU A 7 -10.07 -11.14 7.21
C LEU A 7 -9.78 -9.69 7.60
N TYR A 8 -9.08 -8.97 6.73
CA TYR A 8 -8.86 -7.53 6.86
C TYR A 8 -9.76 -6.79 5.87
N LEU A 9 -10.70 -6.01 6.39
CA LEU A 9 -11.49 -5.05 5.60
C LEU A 9 -11.03 -3.65 5.97
N VAL A 10 -10.32 -2.99 5.06
CA VAL A 10 -9.63 -1.73 5.35
C VAL A 10 -10.11 -0.66 4.39
N ASP A 11 -10.62 0.43 4.95
CA ASP A 11 -10.92 1.66 4.22
C ASP A 11 -9.75 2.64 4.37
N LEU A 12 -9.39 3.32 3.29
CA LEU A 12 -8.25 4.23 3.24
C LEU A 12 -8.72 5.62 2.81
N ALA A 13 -8.14 6.63 3.43
CA ALA A 13 -8.34 8.02 3.02
C ALA A 13 -7.74 8.29 1.63
N GLY A 14 -8.11 9.43 1.04
CA GLY A 14 -7.61 9.86 -0.26
C GLY A 14 -6.11 10.11 -0.29
N SER A 15 -5.50 9.84 -1.46
CA SER A 15 -4.06 10.00 -1.70
C SER A 15 -3.70 11.32 -2.38
N GLU A 16 -4.62 12.28 -2.41
CA GLU A 16 -4.42 13.54 -3.12
C GLU A 16 -3.30 14.39 -2.50
N SER A 17 -2.59 15.09 -3.39
CA SER A 17 -1.51 15.98 -2.98
C SER A 17 -2.03 17.10 -2.08
N ALA A 18 -1.27 17.42 -1.03
CA ALA A 18 -1.54 18.55 -0.13
C ALA A 18 -1.64 19.90 -0.88
N LYS A 19 -1.04 20.01 -2.07
CA LYS A 19 -1.17 21.19 -2.94
C LYS A 19 -2.59 21.37 -3.48
N MET A 20 -3.34 20.29 -3.67
CA MET A 20 -4.71 20.32 -4.20
C MET A 20 -5.75 20.66 -3.12
N THR A 21 -5.47 20.30 -1.87
CA THR A 21 -6.48 20.36 -0.80
C THR A 21 -6.61 21.75 -0.16
N ASN A 22 -5.71 22.71 -0.46
CA ASN A 22 -5.67 24.05 0.15
C ASN A 22 -5.86 24.04 1.68
N SER A 23 -5.42 22.94 2.32
CA SER A 23 -5.65 22.69 3.74
C SER A 23 -4.75 23.59 4.58
N LYS A 24 -5.29 24.15 5.66
CA LYS A 24 -4.55 25.02 6.60
C LYS A 24 -4.70 24.51 8.04
N GLY A 25 -3.73 24.87 8.90
CA GLY A 25 -3.77 24.52 10.32
C GLY A 25 -3.85 23.01 10.55
N GLU A 26 -4.78 22.58 11.40
CA GLU A 26 -4.96 21.16 11.76
C GLU A 26 -5.27 20.27 10.55
N ARG A 27 -6.04 20.75 9.56
CA ARG A 27 -6.33 19.97 8.34
C ARG A 27 -5.06 19.68 7.54
N ALA A 28 -4.10 20.62 7.52
CA ALA A 28 -2.81 20.39 6.86
C ALA A 28 -1.98 19.33 7.60
N ARG A 29 -2.04 19.33 8.95
CA ARG A 29 -1.37 18.34 9.78
C ARG A 29 -1.99 16.94 9.57
N GLU A 30 -3.32 16.84 9.53
CA GLU A 30 -4.04 15.61 9.24
C GLU A 30 -3.68 15.06 7.84
N ALA A 31 -3.78 15.91 6.80
CA ALA A 31 -3.43 15.54 5.43
C ALA A 31 -1.98 15.05 5.31
N LYS A 32 -1.05 15.62 6.09
CA LYS A 32 0.33 15.14 6.15
C LYS A 32 0.41 13.71 6.69
N TYR A 33 -0.30 13.39 7.77
CA TYR A 33 -0.27 12.03 8.34
C TYR A 33 -0.95 11.00 7.46
N ILE A 34 -2.06 11.37 6.79
CA ILE A 34 -2.71 10.54 5.78
C ILE A 34 -1.69 10.19 4.67
N ASN A 35 -1.09 11.22 4.06
CA ASN A 35 -0.13 11.04 2.98
C ASN A 35 1.13 10.29 3.42
N GLN A 36 1.60 10.49 4.66
CA GLN A 36 2.72 9.72 5.20
C GLN A 36 2.40 8.23 5.23
N SER A 37 1.22 7.85 5.71
CA SER A 37 0.83 6.44 5.81
C SER A 37 0.67 5.77 4.44
N LEU A 38 0.09 6.48 3.47
CA LEU A 38 -0.11 6.00 2.10
C LEU A 38 1.20 5.93 1.31
N LEU A 39 2.13 6.86 1.55
CA LEU A 39 3.47 6.84 0.96
C LEU A 39 4.27 5.64 1.48
N THR A 40 4.23 5.37 2.78
CA THR A 40 4.89 4.18 3.35
C THR A 40 4.32 2.90 2.74
N LEU A 41 2.98 2.80 2.61
CA LEU A 41 2.34 1.66 1.96
C LEU A 41 2.81 1.50 0.50
N SER A 42 2.81 2.60 -0.27
CA SER A 42 3.27 2.62 -1.67
C SER A 42 4.73 2.19 -1.81
N THR A 43 5.58 2.60 -0.89
CA THR A 43 7.01 2.22 -0.85
C THR A 43 7.18 0.73 -0.62
N ILE A 44 6.40 0.14 0.28
CA ILE A 44 6.42 -1.30 0.56
C ILE A 44 5.95 -2.08 -0.66
N ILE A 45 4.83 -1.68 -1.26
CA ILE A 45 4.29 -2.30 -2.49
C ILE A 45 5.33 -2.27 -3.61
N GLN A 46 6.01 -1.14 -3.80
CA GLN A 46 7.07 -1.02 -4.79
C GLN A 46 8.20 -2.03 -4.52
N ARG A 47 8.77 -2.06 -3.31
CA ARG A 47 9.87 -2.97 -2.97
C ARG A 47 9.47 -4.44 -3.10
N LEU A 48 8.27 -4.80 -2.65
CA LEU A 48 7.72 -6.15 -2.82
C LEU A 48 7.54 -6.54 -4.30
N SER A 49 7.22 -5.58 -5.16
CA SER A 49 7.05 -5.83 -6.60
C SER A 49 8.38 -6.02 -7.36
N GLU A 50 9.46 -5.44 -6.84
CA GLU A 50 10.80 -5.42 -7.44
C GLU A 50 11.67 -6.61 -6.99
N ASP A 51 11.36 -7.26 -5.87
CA ASP A 51 12.16 -8.34 -5.26
C ASP A 51 12.09 -9.70 -6.02
N ARG A 52 11.99 -9.64 -7.35
CA ARG A 52 11.94 -10.81 -8.24
C ARG A 52 13.29 -11.48 -8.46
N SER A 53 14.39 -10.85 -8.07
CA SER A 53 15.72 -11.13 -8.64
C SER A 53 16.78 -11.60 -7.63
N SER A 54 16.51 -11.55 -6.33
CA SER A 54 17.57 -11.60 -5.29
C SER A 54 17.58 -12.86 -4.42
N SER A 55 16.55 -13.70 -4.45
CA SER A 55 16.42 -14.80 -3.51
C SER A 55 16.95 -16.12 -4.08
N VAL A 56 18.27 -16.21 -4.29
CA VAL A 56 18.96 -17.51 -4.17
C VAL A 56 18.86 -17.90 -2.68
N GLY A 57 17.97 -18.83 -2.35
CA GLY A 57 17.72 -19.25 -0.96
C GLY A 57 16.55 -18.57 -0.24
N GLY A 58 15.64 -17.90 -0.96
CA GLY A 58 14.32 -17.51 -0.41
C GLY A 58 14.31 -16.37 0.62
N LYS A 59 15.45 -15.74 0.93
CA LYS A 59 15.55 -14.70 1.97
C LYS A 59 15.75 -13.32 1.35
N ARG A 60 14.81 -12.41 1.60
CA ARG A 60 14.90 -11.00 1.17
C ARG A 60 15.96 -10.28 2.00
N THR A 61 16.86 -9.58 1.32
CA THR A 61 17.98 -8.86 1.96
C THR A 61 17.63 -7.41 2.28
N GLN A 62 16.60 -6.84 1.64
CA GLN A 62 16.21 -5.45 1.84
C GLN A 62 15.15 -5.31 2.93
N HIS A 63 15.45 -4.50 3.96
CA HIS A 63 14.50 -4.16 5.01
C HIS A 63 13.29 -3.40 4.44
N LEU A 64 12.07 -3.86 4.77
CA LEU A 64 10.83 -3.17 4.43
C LEU A 64 10.40 -2.24 5.58
N PRO A 65 10.02 -0.98 5.28
CA PRO A 65 9.70 0.03 6.29
C PRO A 65 8.30 -0.16 6.92
N TYR A 66 7.92 -1.39 7.30
CA TYR A 66 6.60 -1.64 7.93
C TYR A 66 6.40 -0.79 9.18
N ARG A 67 7.47 -0.50 9.92
CA ARG A 67 7.43 0.25 11.19
C ARG A 67 7.19 1.76 11.04
N ASP A 68 7.36 2.30 9.84
CA ASP A 68 7.28 3.75 9.58
C ASP A 68 5.84 4.27 9.63
N SER A 69 4.84 3.38 9.55
CA SER A 69 3.43 3.70 9.72
C SER A 69 2.69 2.61 10.51
N LYS A 70 1.79 3.02 11.41
CA LYS A 70 0.93 2.06 12.14
C LYS A 70 0.08 1.24 11.18
N LEU A 71 -0.39 1.85 10.08
CA LEU A 71 -1.17 1.17 9.04
C LEU A 71 -0.38 -0.02 8.47
N THR A 72 0.87 0.23 8.06
CA THR A 72 1.70 -0.81 7.44
C THR A 72 2.11 -1.89 8.42
N ARG A 73 2.26 -1.58 9.72
CA ARG A 73 2.47 -2.59 10.77
C ARG A 73 1.27 -3.54 10.90
N ILE A 74 0.05 -3.01 10.83
CA ILE A 74 -1.17 -3.83 10.91
C ILE A 74 -1.29 -4.72 9.67
N LEU A 75 -0.93 -4.19 8.50
CA LEU A 75 -1.02 -4.88 7.21
C LEU A 75 0.15 -5.81 6.90
N GLU A 76 1.18 -5.88 7.74
CA GLU A 76 2.38 -6.68 7.50
C GLU A 76 2.04 -8.16 7.21
N GLN A 77 1.15 -8.75 8.02
CA GLN A 77 0.69 -10.14 7.82
C GLN A 77 -0.06 -10.34 6.51
N ALA A 78 -0.79 -9.32 6.03
CA ALA A 78 -1.53 -9.39 4.78
C ALA A 78 -0.60 -9.23 3.57
N LEU A 79 0.35 -8.28 3.65
CA LEU A 79 1.23 -7.90 2.54
C LEU A 79 2.41 -8.85 2.33
N ASP A 80 2.83 -9.54 3.39
CA ASP A 80 4.07 -10.30 3.41
C ASP A 80 4.01 -11.63 4.16
N GLY A 81 2.82 -11.97 4.64
CA GLY A 81 2.55 -13.20 5.36
C GLY A 81 1.72 -14.19 4.53
N ASN A 82 1.06 -15.09 5.25
CA ASN A 82 0.17 -16.09 4.66
C ASN A 82 -1.22 -15.50 4.40
N ALA A 83 -1.37 -14.74 3.33
CA ALA A 83 -2.64 -14.09 3.00
C ALA A 83 -2.87 -13.99 1.48
N GLN A 84 -4.13 -13.79 1.13
CA GLN A 84 -4.53 -13.26 -0.18
C GLN A 84 -4.93 -11.80 -0.01
N ILE A 85 -4.57 -10.98 -0.98
CA ILE A 85 -4.91 -9.56 -1.00
C ILE A 85 -5.68 -9.22 -2.28
N GLY A 86 -6.75 -8.45 -2.10
CA GLY A 86 -7.39 -7.68 -3.16
C GLY A 86 -7.24 -6.19 -2.85
N ILE A 87 -6.98 -5.39 -3.88
CA ILE A 87 -6.91 -3.93 -3.77
C ILE A 87 -7.87 -3.32 -4.77
N ILE A 88 -8.74 -2.44 -4.28
CA ILE A 88 -9.65 -1.66 -5.11
C ILE A 88 -9.03 -0.27 -5.33
N CYS A 89 -8.74 0.06 -6.58
CA CYS A 89 -8.20 1.35 -6.96
C CYS A 89 -9.34 2.24 -7.45
N THR A 90 -9.74 3.21 -6.63
CA THR A 90 -10.78 4.20 -6.97
C THR A 90 -10.13 5.44 -7.57
N VAL A 91 -10.51 5.80 -8.79
CA VAL A 91 -9.94 6.94 -9.53
C VAL A 91 -11.02 7.87 -10.05
N SER A 92 -10.66 9.13 -10.26
CA SER A 92 -11.56 10.13 -10.84
C SER A 92 -11.41 10.17 -12.36
N PRO A 93 -12.50 10.13 -13.14
CA PRO A 93 -12.44 10.20 -14.60
C PRO A 93 -12.17 11.62 -15.13
N THR A 94 -11.99 12.61 -14.26
CA THR A 94 -11.85 14.01 -14.67
C THR A 94 -10.43 14.36 -15.10
N PHE A 95 -10.31 15.22 -16.12
CA PHE A 95 -9.00 15.67 -16.62
C PHE A 95 -8.14 16.35 -15.54
N LYS A 96 -8.77 17.08 -14.60
CA LYS A 96 -8.09 17.73 -13.47
C LYS A 96 -7.37 16.74 -12.55
N CYS A 97 -7.78 15.47 -12.54
CA CYS A 97 -7.23 14.41 -11.70
C CYS A 97 -6.36 13.43 -12.51
N MET A 98 -5.97 13.76 -13.74
CA MET A 98 -5.23 12.84 -14.63
C MET A 98 -3.90 12.39 -14.03
N GLU A 99 -3.16 13.30 -13.37
CA GLU A 99 -1.89 12.98 -12.73
C GLU A 99 -2.06 11.97 -11.58
N GLU A 100 -2.99 12.25 -10.65
CA GLU A 100 -3.30 11.37 -9.53
C GLU A 100 -3.82 10.01 -10.01
N THR A 101 -4.69 10.00 -11.02
CA THR A 101 -5.19 8.77 -11.65
C THR A 101 -4.04 7.93 -12.23
N SER A 102 -3.10 8.57 -12.94
CA SER A 102 -1.90 7.90 -13.43
C SER A 102 -1.05 7.33 -12.28
N ASN A 103 -0.90 8.05 -11.17
CA ASN A 103 -0.16 7.59 -10.00
C ASN A 103 -0.83 6.35 -9.36
N THR A 104 -2.16 6.37 -9.19
CA THR A 104 -2.92 5.22 -8.68
C THR A 104 -2.81 4.01 -9.61
N LEU A 105 -2.88 4.19 -10.93
CA LEU A 105 -2.72 3.10 -11.88
C LEU A 105 -1.30 2.50 -11.89
N LYS A 106 -0.27 3.34 -11.74
CA LYS A 106 1.11 2.86 -11.55
C LYS A 106 1.27 2.06 -10.26
N PHE A 107 0.65 2.52 -9.17
CA PHE A 107 0.58 1.76 -7.93
C PHE A 107 -0.10 0.40 -8.14
N ALA A 108 -1.28 0.37 -8.79
CA ALA A 108 -2.01 -0.86 -9.09
C ALA A 108 -1.18 -1.85 -9.92
N SER A 109 -0.45 -1.35 -10.91
CA SER A 109 0.46 -2.14 -11.74
C SER A 109 1.55 -2.81 -10.89
N ARG A 110 2.18 -2.07 -9.96
CA ARG A 110 3.17 -2.62 -9.02
C ARG A 110 2.55 -3.61 -8.04
N ALA A 111 1.38 -3.30 -7.50
CA ALA A 111 0.69 -4.19 -6.57
C ALA A 111 0.35 -5.55 -7.21
N LYS A 112 -0.15 -5.53 -8.45
CA LYS A 112 -0.42 -6.76 -9.24
C LYS A 112 0.82 -7.64 -9.42
N MET A 113 2.00 -7.04 -9.37
CA MET A 113 3.27 -7.70 -9.57
C MET A 113 3.74 -8.49 -8.34
N ILE A 114 3.18 -8.25 -7.15
CA ILE A 114 3.55 -8.95 -5.92
C ILE A 114 3.09 -10.41 -5.98
N LYS A 115 4.00 -11.35 -5.69
CA LYS A 115 3.69 -12.78 -5.63
C LYS A 115 3.22 -13.15 -4.23
N MET A 116 1.96 -13.55 -4.11
CA MET A 116 1.39 -14.05 -2.84
C MET A 116 1.37 -15.58 -2.83
N GLN A 117 1.66 -16.18 -1.67
CA GLN A 117 1.58 -17.62 -1.45
C GLN A 117 0.73 -17.91 -0.21
N ALA A 118 -0.58 -17.99 -0.42
CA ALA A 118 -1.52 -18.37 0.64
C ALA A 118 -1.63 -19.89 0.77
N LYS A 119 -1.67 -20.38 2.01
CA LYS A 119 -1.77 -21.78 2.42
C LYS A 119 -2.91 -21.92 3.43
N VAL A 120 -3.63 -23.04 3.36
CA VAL A 120 -4.74 -23.43 4.26
C VAL A 120 -4.22 -24.36 5.35
#